data_AF-I4CAE2-F1
#
_entry.id   AF-I4CAE2-F1
#
_cell.length_a   1.000
_cell.length_b   1.000
_cell.length_c   1.000
_cell.angle_alpha   90.00
_cell.angle_beta   90.00
_cell.angle_gamma   90.00
#
_symmetry.space_group_name_H-M   'P 1'
#
loop_
_entity.id
_entity.type
_entity.pdbx_description
1 polymer ?
#
loop_
_entity_poly.entity_id
_entity_poly.type
_entity_poly.pdbx_seq_one_letter_code
_entity_poly.pdbx_strand_id
1 'polypeptide(L)' 'MTSNQIRRLMEVNAKQLKCNHALTGAAPANKMCPYCYQCATCPYDQMLEDTVHIYRGLTPVPARA' A
#
# COMPACT_ATOMS: atom_id res chain seq x y z
N MET A 1 5.57 -19.31 26.83
CA MET A 1 4.85 -19.02 25.56
C MET A 1 5.12 -20.15 24.59
N THR A 2 4.10 -20.80 24.04
CA THR A 2 4.26 -21.93 23.12
C THR A 2 4.58 -21.44 21.70
N SER A 3 5.27 -22.24 20.88
CA SER A 3 5.67 -21.87 19.50
C SER A 3 4.49 -21.47 18.61
N ASN A 4 3.31 -22.04 18.85
CA ASN A 4 2.08 -21.69 18.15
C ASN A 4 1.53 -20.30 18.53
N GLN A 5 1.77 -19.84 19.76
CA GLN A 5 1.42 -18.48 20.18
C GLN A 5 2.30 -17.43 19.47
N ILE A 6 3.60 -17.72 19.31
CA ILE A 6 4.55 -16.83 18.61
C ILE A 6 4.16 -16.67 17.14
N ARG A 7 3.82 -17.76 16.44
CA ARG A 7 3.36 -17.71 15.04
C ARG A 7 2.11 -16.85 14.86
N ARG A 8 1.09 -17.02 15.72
CA ARG A 8 -0.13 -16.21 15.64
C ARG A 8 0.13 -14.73 15.89
N LEU A 9 1.00 -14.39 16.83
CA LEU A 9 1.39 -13.00 17.10
C LEU A 9 2.10 -12.37 15.89
N MET A 10 3.00 -13.11 15.24
CA MET A 10 3.66 -12.65 14.01
C MET A 10 2.65 -12.46 12.86
N GLU A 11 1.67 -13.35 12.71
CA GLU A 11 0.62 -13.22 11.69
C GLU A 11 -0.29 -12.00 11.90
N VAL A 12 -0.66 -11.71 13.15
CA VAL A 12 -1.43 -10.50 13.49
C VAL A 12 -0.63 -9.25 13.17
N ASN A 13 0.64 -9.22 13.57
CA ASN A 13 1.53 -8.08 13.29
C ASN A 13 1.76 -7.90 11.78
N ALA A 14 1.93 -8.99 11.03
CA ALA A 14 2.08 -8.94 9.57
C ALA A 14 0.84 -8.40 8.86
N LYS A 15 -0.37 -8.74 9.35
CA LYS A 15 -1.62 -8.15 8.82
C LYS A 15 -1.73 -6.66 9.16
N GLN A 16 -1.28 -6.25 10.34
CA GLN A 16 -1.23 -4.84 10.78
C GLN A 16 -0.11 -4.03 10.12
N LEU A 17 0.79 -4.67 9.36
CA LEU A 17 1.86 -3.99 8.64
C LEU A 17 1.67 -4.07 7.12
N LYS A 18 0.52 -4.51 6.61
CA LYS A 18 0.27 -4.48 5.16
C LYS A 18 0.15 -3.06 4.66
N CYS A 19 0.80 -2.73 3.55
CA CYS A 19 0.68 -1.43 2.90
C CYS A 19 -0.78 -1.17 2.46
N ASN A 20 -1.28 0.06 2.60
CA ASN A 20 -2.63 0.43 2.15
C ASN A 20 -2.85 0.11 0.66
N HIS A 21 -1.86 0.39 -0.20
CA HIS A 21 -1.92 0.05 -1.62
C HIS A 21 -1.95 -1.46 -1.89
N ALA A 22 -1.37 -2.27 -1.00
CA ALA A 22 -1.46 -3.72 -1.09
C ALA A 22 -2.84 -4.25 -0.68
N LEU A 23 -3.51 -3.54 0.24
CA LEU A 23 -4.88 -3.86 0.65
C LEU A 23 -5.90 -3.50 -0.43
N THR A 24 -5.66 -2.43 -1.20
CA THR A 24 -6.52 -2.00 -2.31
C THR A 24 -6.19 -2.68 -3.64
N GLY A 25 -5.09 -3.43 -3.72
CA GLY A 25 -4.64 -4.11 -4.94
C GLY A 25 -3.86 -3.22 -5.92
N ALA A 26 -3.56 -1.98 -5.53
CA ALA A 26 -2.69 -1.06 -6.29
C ALA A 26 -1.19 -1.41 -6.16
N ALA A 27 -0.81 -2.26 -5.21
CA ALA A 27 0.54 -2.77 -5.00
C ALA A 27 0.54 -4.28 -4.73
N PRO A 28 1.70 -4.97 -4.84
CA PRO A 28 1.80 -6.39 -4.53
C PRO A 28 1.29 -6.74 -3.12
N ALA A 29 0.53 -7.83 -3.00
CA ALA A 29 -0.15 -8.22 -1.76
C ALA A 29 0.79 -8.52 -0.57
N ASN A 30 2.07 -8.78 -0.83
CA ASN A 30 3.12 -9.00 0.17
C ASN A 30 3.83 -7.70 0.61
N LYS A 31 3.47 -6.54 0.04
CA LYS A 31 4.10 -5.26 0.39
C LYS A 31 3.71 -4.87 1.82
N MET A 32 4.72 -4.75 2.68
CA MET A 32 4.58 -4.23 4.03
C MET A 32 4.84 -2.71 4.10
N CYS A 33 4.25 -2.05 5.09
CA CYS A 33 4.37 -0.64 5.42
C CYS A 33 5.46 -0.46 6.48
N PRO A 34 6.64 0.09 6.13
CA PRO A 34 7.69 0.37 7.11
C PRO A 34 7.44 1.67 7.89
N TYR A 35 6.50 2.50 7.45
CA TYR A 35 6.23 3.84 7.99
C TYR A 35 4.96 3.90 8.84
N CYS A 36 4.48 2.79 9.41
CA CYS A 36 3.31 2.76 10.30
C CYS A 36 2.08 3.53 9.76
N TYR A 37 1.79 3.39 8.46
CA TYR A 37 0.71 4.08 7.76
C TYR A 37 0.82 5.62 7.68
N GLN A 38 2.00 6.20 7.92
CA GLN A 38 2.31 7.60 7.63
C GLN A 38 2.50 7.80 6.11
N CYS A 39 1.44 7.57 5.33
CA CYS A 39 1.45 7.63 3.86
C CYS A 39 1.88 9.00 3.34
N ALA A 40 1.46 10.10 3.98
CA ALA A 40 1.78 11.47 3.59
C ALA A 40 3.30 11.75 3.42
N THR A 41 4.15 11.03 4.14
CA THR A 41 5.62 11.15 4.05
C THR A 41 6.28 9.88 3.52
N CYS A 42 5.50 8.92 3.03
CA CYS A 42 6.00 7.65 2.54
C CYS A 42 6.47 7.82 1.08
N PRO A 43 7.76 7.55 0.77
CA PRO A 43 8.27 7.71 -0.59
C PRO A 43 7.59 6.77 -1.59
N TYR A 44 7.09 5.62 -1.13
CA TYR A 44 6.34 4.69 -1.98
C TYR A 44 4.96 5.23 -2.36
N ASP A 45 4.31 5.96 -1.44
CA ASP A 45 3.03 6.61 -1.68
C ASP A 45 3.19 7.73 -2.70
N GLN A 46 4.17 8.61 -2.47
CA GLN A 46 4.52 9.72 -3.37
C GLN A 46 4.87 9.23 -4.78
N MET A 47 5.67 8.17 -4.90
CA MET A 47 6.00 7.58 -6.21
C MET A 47 4.75 7.04 -6.95
N LEU A 48 3.81 6.42 -6.23
CA LEU A 48 2.56 5.93 -6.83
C LEU A 48 1.68 7.11 -7.27
N GLU A 49 1.57 8.16 -6.47
CA GLU A 49 0.88 9.39 -6.84
C GLU A 49 1.50 10.02 -8.09
N ASP A 50 2.82 10.18 -8.14
CA ASP A 50 3.54 10.72 -9.29
C ASP A 50 3.25 9.89 -10.55
N THR A 51 3.28 8.57 -10.43
CA THR A 51 2.98 7.64 -11.53
C THR A 51 1.54 7.82 -12.02
N VAL A 52 0.57 7.89 -11.10
CA VAL A 52 -0.84 8.15 -11.44
C VAL A 52 -1.01 9.53 -12.07
N HIS A 53 -0.32 10.56 -11.59
CA HIS A 53 -0.36 11.91 -12.13
C HIS A 53 0.17 11.97 -13.57
N ILE A 54 1.24 11.22 -13.88
CA ILE A 54 1.75 11.08 -15.24
C ILE A 54 0.69 10.47 -16.16
N TYR A 55 0.06 9.36 -15.75
CA TYR A 55 -0.99 8.74 -16.57
C TYR A 55 -2.24 9.61 -16.70
N ARG A 56 -2.61 10.36 -15.66
CA ARG A 56 -3.77 11.27 -15.68
C ARG A 56 -3.55 12.47 -16.61
N GLY A 57 -2.30 12.89 -16.83
CA GLY A 57 -1.94 13.91 -17.82
C GLY A 57 -1.85 13.37 -19.26
N LEU A 58 -1.80 12.04 -19.44
CA LEU A 58 -1.64 11.39 -20.75
C LEU A 58 -2.95 10.78 -21.29
N THR A 59 -3.96 10.56 -20.45
CA THR A 59 -5.29 10.13 -20.92
C THR A 59 -6.12 11.36 -21.31
N PRO A 60 -6.62 11.48 -22.56
CA PRO A 60 -7.71 12.39 -22.82
C PRO A 60 -8.91 11.90 -22.01
N VAL A 61 -9.29 12.64 -20.99
CA VAL A 61 -10.55 12.41 -20.28
C VAL A 61 -11.64 12.60 -21.34
N PRO A 62 -12.49 11.61 -21.64
CA PRO A 62 -13.58 11.84 -22.57
C PRO A 62 -14.43 12.97 -21.98
N ALA A 63 -14.54 14.07 -22.72
CA ALA A 63 -15.48 15.13 -22.41
C ALA A 63 -16.86 14.45 -22.30
N ARG A 64 -17.43 14.44 -21.09
CA ARG A 64 -18.81 14.00 -20.92
C ARG A 64 -19.69 14.90 -21.79
N ALA A 65 -20.48 14.26 -22.64
CA ALA A 65 -21.49 14.88 -23.50
C ALA A 65 -22.52 15.67 -22.68
#